data_AF-A0A2I2MB82-F1
#
_entry.id   AF-A0A2I2MB82-F1
#
_cell.length_a   1.000
_cell.length_b   1.000
_cell.length_c   1.000
_cell.angle_alpha   90.00
_cell.angle_beta   90.00
_cell.angle_gamma   90.00
#
_symmetry.space_group_name_H-M   'P 1'
#
loop_
_entity.id
_entity.type
_entity.pdbx_description
1 polymer ?
#
loop_
_entity_poly.entity_id
_entity_poly.type
_entity_poly.pdbx_seq_one_letter_code
_entity_poly.pdbx_strand_id
1 'polypeptide(L)'
;MGMSSSRRYGSPPIQTITMVTTSTESDWKVRHAGSVGAIKWHALGNTYERNMPEINLSSSAGRKKIIIESSKGLNGLYCLGNGLTTLDLTNNPSLVYLSCTDNFLNILDVSKNNRLLQINCKYNSNLTKIHVNQNQLDILNGVTPQPDDWSWIKDPSATYVLKQ
;
A
#
# COMPACT_ATOMS: atom_id res chain seq x y z
N MET A 1 -30.08 11.02 38.19
CA MET A 1 -28.62 11.29 38.30
C MET A 1 -27.89 9.96 38.29
N GLY A 2 -26.87 9.81 37.45
CA GLY A 2 -25.93 8.68 37.51
C GLY A 2 -26.07 7.62 36.42
N MET A 3 -25.79 7.99 35.17
CA MET A 3 -25.41 7.05 34.11
C MET A 3 -24.06 6.40 34.44
N SER A 4 -23.93 5.07 34.27
CA SER A 4 -22.72 4.45 33.72
C SER A 4 -23.00 2.99 33.39
N SER A 5 -23.55 2.76 32.19
CA SER A 5 -23.51 1.48 31.51
C SER A 5 -22.70 1.66 30.24
N SER A 6 -21.52 1.03 30.16
CA SER A 6 -21.07 0.34 28.95
C SER A 6 -19.65 -0.22 29.13
N ARG A 7 -19.55 -1.49 29.52
CA ARG A 7 -18.50 -2.34 28.92
C ARG A 7 -19.04 -2.77 27.57
N ARG A 8 -18.57 -2.14 26.48
CA ARG A 8 -18.60 -2.75 25.15
C ARG A 8 -17.18 -3.10 24.75
N TYR A 9 -16.74 -4.29 25.11
CA TYR A 9 -15.73 -4.99 24.31
C TYR A 9 -16.46 -5.54 23.09
N GLY A 10 -16.46 -4.77 22.01
CA GLY A 10 -16.91 -5.20 20.69
C GLY A 10 -15.79 -4.96 19.70
N SER A 11 -14.78 -5.83 19.68
CA SER A 11 -13.89 -5.92 18.51
C SER A 11 -14.68 -6.61 17.38
N PRO A 12 -14.44 -6.18 16.13
CA PRO A 12 -15.45 -6.16 15.07
C PRO A 12 -15.71 -7.55 14.45
N PRO A 13 -16.85 -7.75 13.77
CA PRO A 13 -17.08 -8.96 12.99
C PRO A 13 -16.00 -9.07 11.90
N ILE A 14 -15.32 -10.21 11.90
CA ILE A 14 -14.26 -10.55 10.96
C ILE A 14 -14.87 -11.22 9.71
N GLN A 15 -14.27 -10.86 8.56
CA GLN A 15 -14.18 -11.59 7.29
C GLN A 15 -15.39 -11.63 6.35
N THR A 16 -15.12 -11.21 5.12
CA THR A 16 -15.47 -12.05 3.97
C THR A 16 -14.31 -12.04 2.97
N ILE A 17 -13.74 -13.22 2.76
CA ILE A 17 -12.83 -13.57 1.66
C ILE A 17 -13.70 -14.35 0.67
N THR A 18 -13.79 -13.86 -0.57
CA THR A 18 -14.43 -14.63 -1.65
C THR A 18 -13.38 -14.88 -2.71
N MET A 19 -12.96 -16.15 -2.84
CA MET A 19 -12.10 -16.63 -3.92
C MET A 19 -12.92 -17.33 -4.98
N VAL A 20 -12.65 -17.13 -6.27
CA VAL A 20 -12.81 -18.20 -7.26
C VAL A 20 -11.87 -18.05 -8.49
N THR A 21 -11.20 -19.17 -8.83
CA THR A 21 -10.89 -19.76 -10.18
C THR A 21 -9.95 -19.03 -11.17
N THR A 22 -9.27 -19.59 -12.19
CA THR A 22 -8.51 -20.84 -12.52
C THR A 22 -7.42 -20.45 -13.55
N SER A 23 -6.73 -19.33 -13.32
CA SER A 23 -5.81 -18.69 -14.29
C SER A 23 -4.36 -18.72 -13.81
N THR A 24 -3.40 -18.85 -14.73
CA THR A 24 -1.96 -19.06 -14.43
C THR A 24 -1.16 -17.79 -14.12
N GLU A 25 -1.80 -16.63 -13.98
CA GLU A 25 -1.11 -15.35 -13.77
C GLU A 25 -1.59 -14.66 -12.49
N SER A 26 -0.62 -14.25 -11.66
CA SER A 26 -0.73 -13.41 -10.45
C SER A 26 -1.26 -14.04 -9.14
N ASP A 27 -0.38 -14.75 -8.43
CA ASP A 27 -0.59 -15.17 -7.04
C ASP A 27 0.06 -14.17 -6.07
N TRP A 28 -0.72 -13.60 -5.14
CA TRP A 28 -0.22 -12.69 -4.11
C TRP A 28 -0.40 -13.25 -2.71
N LYS A 29 0.65 -13.14 -1.89
CA LYS A 29 0.60 -13.49 -0.46
C LYS A 29 0.67 -12.22 0.37
N VAL A 30 -0.39 -11.95 1.13
CA VAL A 30 -0.49 -10.79 2.02
C VAL A 30 -0.68 -11.26 3.46
N ARG A 31 -0.05 -10.58 4.42
CA ARG A 31 -0.23 -10.84 5.86
C ARG A 31 -0.62 -9.58 6.61
N HIS A 32 -1.45 -9.78 7.64
CA HIS A 32 -1.68 -8.80 8.70
C HIS A 32 -0.74 -9.08 9.86
N ALA A 33 -0.13 -8.04 10.42
CA ALA A 33 0.65 -8.23 11.64
C ALA A 33 -0.31 -8.51 12.81
N GLY A 34 -0.23 -9.72 13.37
CA GLY A 34 -1.10 -10.19 14.45
C GLY A 34 -2.08 -11.29 14.04
N SER A 35 -2.19 -11.62 12.74
CA SER A 35 -2.93 -12.80 12.27
C SER A 35 -1.94 -13.93 11.96
N VAL A 36 -2.14 -15.10 12.56
CA VAL A 36 -1.34 -16.29 12.25
C VAL A 36 -1.81 -16.85 10.91
N GLY A 37 -1.18 -16.45 9.80
CA GLY A 37 -1.44 -17.03 8.47
C GLY A 37 -1.29 -16.04 7.31
N ALA A 38 -0.75 -16.52 6.18
CA ALA A 38 -0.78 -15.78 4.91
C ALA A 38 -2.20 -15.79 4.35
N ILE A 39 -2.79 -14.61 4.17
CA ILE A 39 -4.01 -14.45 3.38
C ILE A 39 -3.57 -14.35 1.92
N LYS A 40 -3.88 -15.39 1.14
CA LYS A 40 -3.70 -15.36 -0.31
C LYS A 40 -4.86 -14.58 -0.91
N TRP A 41 -4.53 -13.55 -1.65
CA TRP A 41 -5.50 -12.84 -2.48
C TRP A 41 -5.17 -13.20 -3.93
N HIS A 42 -6.15 -13.73 -4.65
CA HIS A 42 -6.09 -13.83 -6.10
C HIS A 42 -6.87 -12.64 -6.64
N ALA A 43 -6.22 -11.79 -7.43
CA ALA A 43 -6.90 -10.62 -7.98
C ALA A 43 -8.00 -11.05 -8.96
N LEU A 44 -9.02 -10.21 -9.02
CA LEU A 44 -9.89 -10.14 -10.17
C LEU A 44 -9.19 -9.28 -11.22
N GLY A 45 -9.13 -9.78 -12.45
CA GLY A 45 -8.49 -9.07 -13.56
C GLY A 45 -9.10 -7.67 -13.78
N ASN A 46 -8.21 -6.72 -14.03
CA ASN A 46 -8.41 -5.33 -14.45
C ASN A 46 -9.18 -4.41 -13.51
N THR A 47 -8.47 -3.38 -13.03
CA THR A 47 -9.05 -2.04 -12.94
C THR A 47 -8.12 -0.98 -13.53
N TYR A 48 -8.76 -0.05 -14.25
CA TYR A 48 -8.25 1.15 -14.92
C TYR A 48 -7.31 1.05 -16.12
N GLU A 49 -6.29 0.17 -16.19
CA GLU A 49 -5.45 0.08 -17.42
C GLU A 49 -4.97 -1.34 -17.78
N ARG A 50 -5.44 -1.83 -18.95
CA ARG A 50 -4.92 -2.93 -19.78
C ARG A 50 -3.99 -3.95 -19.08
N ASN A 51 -4.59 -4.96 -18.44
CA ASN A 51 -3.95 -6.23 -18.04
C ASN A 51 -2.85 -6.12 -16.97
N MET A 52 -2.90 -5.10 -16.12
CA MET A 52 -1.98 -4.98 -14.98
C MET A 52 -2.57 -5.64 -13.72
N PRO A 53 -1.85 -6.58 -13.08
CA PRO A 53 -2.35 -7.22 -11.87
C PRO A 53 -2.35 -6.24 -10.68
N GLU A 54 -3.52 -5.96 -10.10
CA GLU A 54 -3.70 -5.00 -9.00
C GLU A 54 -4.35 -5.64 -7.76
N ILE A 55 -4.05 -5.08 -6.58
CA ILE A 55 -4.70 -5.48 -5.33
C ILE A 55 -5.29 -4.25 -4.62
N ASN A 56 -6.58 -4.33 -4.30
CA ASN A 56 -7.27 -3.33 -3.49
C ASN A 56 -7.59 -3.89 -2.11
N LEU A 57 -6.92 -3.34 -1.10
CA LEU A 57 -7.04 -3.64 0.32
C LEU A 57 -7.65 -2.43 1.08
N SER A 58 -8.31 -1.49 0.40
CA SER A 58 -8.77 -0.24 1.01
C SER A 58 -9.95 -0.46 1.97
N SER A 59 -10.09 0.42 2.97
CA SER A 59 -11.18 0.44 3.96
C SER A 59 -11.33 -0.87 4.73
N SER A 60 -10.24 -1.62 4.86
CA SER A 60 -10.20 -2.84 5.65
C SER A 60 -9.90 -2.51 7.11
N ALA A 61 -10.95 -2.10 7.82
CA ALA A 61 -10.88 -1.51 9.14
C ALA A 61 -10.00 -2.29 10.13
N GLY A 62 -9.12 -1.57 10.83
CA GLY A 62 -8.37 -2.06 12.00
C GLY A 62 -6.95 -2.60 11.75
N ARG A 63 -6.36 -2.37 10.57
CA ARG A 63 -5.06 -2.95 10.20
C ARG A 63 -3.90 -1.99 10.47
N LYS A 64 -3.10 -2.27 11.51
CA LYS A 64 -1.91 -1.47 11.82
C LYS A 64 -0.70 -1.74 10.91
N LYS A 65 -0.69 -2.88 10.20
CA LYS A 65 0.43 -3.28 9.34
C LYS A 65 -0.05 -4.25 8.25
N ILE A 66 0.44 -4.04 7.03
CA ILE A 66 0.29 -4.92 5.87
C ILE A 66 1.68 -5.31 5.38
N ILE A 67 1.87 -6.61 5.13
CA ILE A 67 3.10 -7.17 4.55
C ILE A 67 2.70 -7.91 3.28
N ILE A 68 3.36 -7.62 2.15
CA ILE A 68 3.20 -8.39 0.92
C ILE A 68 4.44 -9.27 0.75
N GLU A 69 4.30 -10.56 1.05
CA GLU A 69 5.45 -11.48 1.14
C GLU A 69 5.96 -11.93 -0.23
N SER A 70 5.07 -12.01 -1.21
CA SER A 70 5.42 -12.38 -2.58
C SER A 70 4.32 -11.94 -3.52
N SER A 71 4.71 -11.28 -4.61
CA SER A 71 3.85 -10.99 -5.73
C SER A 71 4.61 -11.15 -7.03
N LYS A 72 4.18 -12.04 -7.91
CA LYS A 72 4.67 -12.03 -9.28
C LYS A 72 3.82 -11.06 -10.10
N GLY A 73 4.42 -9.94 -10.50
CA GLY A 73 3.77 -8.97 -11.37
C GLY A 73 2.69 -8.13 -10.72
N LEU A 74 2.75 -7.84 -9.40
CA LEU A 74 1.89 -6.80 -8.83
C LEU A 74 2.29 -5.46 -9.42
N ASN A 75 1.35 -4.80 -10.10
CA ASN A 75 1.57 -3.50 -10.70
C ASN A 75 0.84 -2.38 -9.94
N GLY A 76 -0.31 -2.65 -9.31
CA GLY A 76 -1.05 -1.65 -8.54
C GLY A 76 -1.40 -2.12 -7.13
N LEU A 77 -1.14 -1.28 -6.12
CA LEU A 77 -1.53 -1.53 -4.73
C LEU A 77 -2.35 -0.35 -4.20
N TYR A 78 -3.58 -0.63 -3.78
CA TYR A 78 -4.45 0.30 -3.09
C TYR A 78 -4.67 -0.19 -1.66
N CYS A 79 -4.32 0.61 -0.66
CA CYS A 79 -4.44 0.25 0.75
C CYS A 79 -4.96 1.41 1.61
N LEU A 80 -5.89 2.18 1.05
CA LEU A 80 -6.37 3.42 1.65
C LEU A 80 -7.19 3.17 2.93
N GLY A 81 -7.14 4.08 3.90
CA GLY A 81 -8.07 4.08 5.03
C GLY A 81 -7.93 2.89 5.98
N ASN A 82 -6.71 2.37 6.15
CA ASN A 82 -6.46 1.14 6.91
C ASN A 82 -5.88 1.38 8.30
N GLY A 83 -5.40 2.59 8.57
CA GLY A 83 -4.68 2.92 9.81
C GLY A 83 -3.30 2.26 9.90
N LEU A 84 -2.64 2.04 8.76
CA LEU A 84 -1.31 1.44 8.68
C LEU A 84 -0.28 2.35 9.33
N THR A 85 0.52 1.81 10.26
CA THR A 85 1.73 2.49 10.76
C THR A 85 2.98 2.03 10.02
N THR A 86 2.90 0.90 9.33
CA THR A 86 3.98 0.34 8.49
C THR A 86 3.40 -0.33 7.25
N LEU A 87 4.13 -0.20 6.14
CA LEU A 87 3.84 -0.83 4.86
C LEU A 87 5.15 -1.37 4.29
N ASP A 88 5.23 -2.68 4.06
CA ASP A 88 6.42 -3.35 3.53
C ASP A 88 6.19 -3.79 2.08
N LEU A 89 6.99 -3.21 1.17
CA LEU A 89 6.91 -3.39 -0.28
C LEU A 89 8.19 -3.99 -0.87
N THR A 90 9.12 -4.49 -0.05
CA THR A 90 10.46 -4.90 -0.51
C THR A 90 10.43 -6.04 -1.53
N ASN A 91 9.37 -6.85 -1.53
CA ASN A 91 9.18 -8.00 -2.42
C ASN A 91 8.24 -7.70 -3.61
N ASN A 92 7.99 -6.42 -3.91
CA ASN A 92 7.10 -5.98 -4.99
C ASN A 92 7.84 -5.12 -6.04
N PRO A 93 8.95 -5.58 -6.65
CA PRO A 93 9.76 -4.76 -7.55
C PRO A 93 9.03 -4.36 -8.84
N SER A 94 7.95 -5.05 -9.19
CA SER A 94 7.12 -4.77 -10.37
C SER A 94 6.08 -3.67 -10.15
N LEU A 95 5.93 -3.16 -8.92
CA LEU A 95 4.90 -2.19 -8.58
C LEU A 95 5.10 -0.89 -9.36
N VAL A 96 4.03 -0.43 -10.00
CA VAL A 96 3.95 0.78 -10.84
C VAL A 96 3.13 1.86 -10.16
N TYR A 97 2.04 1.46 -9.48
CA TYR A 97 1.09 2.35 -8.81
C TYR A 97 0.95 1.97 -7.33
N LEU A 98 1.08 2.97 -6.46
CA LEU A 98 0.84 2.83 -5.03
C LEU A 98 -0.12 3.91 -4.53
N SER A 99 -1.24 3.50 -3.93
CA SER A 99 -2.08 4.37 -3.12
C SER A 99 -2.15 3.86 -1.69
N CYS A 100 -1.60 4.64 -0.76
CA CYS A 100 -1.61 4.40 0.68
C CYS A 100 -2.19 5.60 1.45
N THR A 101 -3.08 6.35 0.79
CA THR A 101 -3.78 7.51 1.34
C THR A 101 -4.54 7.16 2.63
N ASP A 102 -4.65 8.12 3.55
CA ASP A 102 -5.43 7.97 4.79
C ASP A 102 -4.95 6.79 5.66
N ASN A 103 -3.70 6.90 6.09
CA ASN A 103 -3.04 5.93 6.97
C ASN A 103 -2.23 6.69 8.04
N PHE A 104 -1.46 5.98 8.87
CA PHE A 104 -0.64 6.56 9.93
C PHE A 104 0.85 6.22 9.74
N LEU A 105 1.30 6.12 8.48
CA LEU A 105 2.69 5.77 8.18
C LEU A 105 3.63 6.84 8.72
N ASN A 106 4.77 6.43 9.29
CA ASN A 106 5.82 7.36 9.72
C ASN A 106 6.97 7.47 8.70
N ILE A 107 7.29 6.34 8.09
CA ILE A 107 8.29 6.19 7.03
C ILE A 107 7.66 5.31 5.96
N LEU A 108 7.80 5.71 4.69
CA LEU A 108 7.48 4.89 3.53
C LEU A 108 8.78 4.61 2.78
N ASP A 109 9.11 3.33 2.57
CA ASP A 109 10.28 2.95 1.80
C ASP A 109 9.87 2.33 0.46
N VAL A 110 10.21 3.02 -0.62
CA VAL A 110 9.93 2.60 -2.00
C VAL A 110 11.21 2.47 -2.83
N SER A 111 12.37 2.51 -2.18
CA SER A 111 13.69 2.51 -2.83
C SER A 111 13.98 1.25 -3.65
N LYS A 112 13.29 0.13 -3.35
CA LYS A 112 13.41 -1.13 -4.09
C LYS A 112 12.34 -1.32 -5.17
N ASN A 113 11.37 -0.42 -5.27
CA ASN A 113 10.27 -0.50 -6.23
C ASN A 113 10.60 0.33 -7.47
N ASN A 114 11.59 -0.13 -8.23
CA ASN A 114 12.22 0.63 -9.34
C ASN A 114 11.27 1.00 -10.49
N ARG A 115 10.11 0.33 -10.58
CA ARG A 115 9.11 0.59 -11.62
C ARG A 115 7.99 1.52 -11.16
N LEU A 116 8.03 2.04 -9.93
CA LEU A 116 7.02 2.97 -9.43
C LEU A 116 7.05 4.25 -10.24
N LEU A 117 5.91 4.54 -10.85
CA LEU A 117 5.67 5.78 -11.59
C LEU A 117 4.74 6.69 -10.82
N GLN A 118 3.80 6.13 -10.07
CA GLN A 118 2.82 6.91 -9.34
C GLN A 118 2.70 6.49 -7.88
N ILE A 119 2.78 7.48 -6.98
CA ILE A 119 2.45 7.30 -5.56
C ILE A 119 1.42 8.33 -5.10
N ASN A 120 0.48 7.88 -4.27
CA ASN A 120 -0.35 8.75 -3.45
C ASN A 120 -0.27 8.29 -2.00
N CYS A 121 0.37 9.11 -1.17
CA CYS A 121 0.54 8.89 0.26
C CYS A 121 0.02 10.07 1.10
N LYS A 122 -0.88 10.89 0.55
CA LYS A 122 -1.57 11.96 1.30
C LYS A 122 -2.32 11.44 2.51
N TYR A 123 -2.59 12.33 3.45
CA TYR A 123 -3.32 12.03 4.69
C TYR A 123 -2.64 10.93 5.52
N ASN A 124 -1.31 10.93 5.53
CA ASN A 124 -0.47 10.24 6.48
C ASN A 124 0.19 11.28 7.40
N SER A 125 -0.56 11.79 8.39
CA SER A 125 -0.13 12.93 9.21
C SER A 125 1.19 12.73 9.97
N ASN A 126 1.63 11.47 10.15
CA ASN A 126 2.87 11.12 10.82
C ASN A 126 4.04 10.88 9.84
N LEU A 127 3.81 10.93 8.53
CA LEU A 127 4.81 10.62 7.51
C LEU A 127 5.81 11.77 7.43
N THR A 128 7.07 11.43 7.72
CA THR A 128 8.18 12.40 7.72
C THR A 128 9.18 12.11 6.62
N LYS A 129 9.32 10.84 6.22
CA LYS A 129 10.33 10.41 5.25
C LYS A 129 9.75 9.43 4.24
N ILE A 130 10.10 9.65 2.99
CA ILE A 130 9.89 8.71 1.89
C ILE A 130 11.28 8.32 1.37
N HIS A 131 11.69 7.08 1.61
CA HIS A 131 12.95 6.57 1.09
C HIS A 131 12.80 6.22 -0.39
N VAL A 132 13.69 6.81 -1.20
CA VAL A 132 13.73 6.63 -2.66
C VAL A 132 15.13 6.20 -3.10
N ASN A 133 15.23 5.65 -4.31
CA ASN A 133 16.51 5.42 -4.98
C ASN A 133 16.90 6.61 -5.88
N GLN A 134 18.10 6.56 -6.46
CA GLN A 134 18.62 7.66 -7.28
C GLN A 134 17.73 7.93 -8.49
N ASN A 135 17.28 6.90 -9.21
CA ASN A 135 16.44 7.07 -10.39
C ASN A 135 15.11 7.76 -10.06
N GLN A 136 14.48 7.38 -8.95
CA GLN A 136 13.25 8.02 -8.46
C GLN A 136 13.51 9.49 -8.06
N LEU A 137 14.65 9.78 -7.44
CA LEU A 137 15.02 11.15 -7.09
C LEU A 137 15.25 12.02 -8.35
N ASP A 138 15.86 11.45 -9.39
CA ASP A 138 16.08 12.11 -10.67
C ASP A 138 14.74 12.43 -11.36
N ILE A 139 13.79 11.49 -11.31
CA ILE A 139 12.39 11.66 -11.76
C ILE A 139 11.72 12.80 -10.99
N LEU A 140 11.85 12.83 -9.67
CA LEU A 140 11.26 13.87 -8.80
C LEU A 140 11.87 15.27 -9.02
N ASN A 141 13.15 15.33 -9.37
CA ASN A 141 13.85 16.58 -9.66
C ASN A 141 13.68 17.04 -11.11
N GLY A 142 12.90 16.33 -11.93
CA GLY A 142 12.70 16.65 -13.35
C GLY A 142 13.94 16.43 -14.22
N VAL A 143 14.94 15.70 -13.72
CA VAL A 143 16.12 15.29 -14.51
C VAL A 143 15.70 14.28 -15.59
N THR A 144 14.66 13.50 -15.32
CA THR A 144 14.01 12.62 -16.29
C THR A 144 12.53 12.98 -16.47
N PRO A 145 11.94 12.80 -17.66
CA PRO A 145 10.54 13.11 -17.90
C PRO A 145 9.62 12.27 -17.01
N GLN A 146 8.73 12.93 -16.27
CA GLN A 146 7.63 12.26 -15.57
C GLN A 146 6.60 11.78 -16.60
N PRO A 147 5.94 10.62 -16.38
CA PRO A 147 4.80 10.22 -17.20
C PRO A 147 3.68 11.26 -17.16
N ASP A 148 3.41 11.84 -15.98
CA ASP A 148 2.37 12.86 -15.75
C ASP A 148 2.78 13.78 -14.56
N ASP A 149 2.33 15.05 -14.55
CA ASP A 149 2.69 16.07 -13.52
C ASP A 149 2.17 15.78 -12.10
N TRP A 150 1.28 14.79 -11.93
CA TRP A 150 0.67 14.41 -10.64
C TRP A 150 1.24 13.11 -10.03
N SER A 151 2.40 12.70 -10.50
CA SER A 151 2.96 11.36 -10.30
C SER A 151 3.41 11.04 -8.87
N TRP A 152 3.81 11.99 -8.02
CA TRP A 152 4.23 11.65 -6.66
C TRP A 152 3.62 12.60 -5.62
N ILE A 153 2.48 12.17 -5.07
CA ILE A 153 1.68 12.98 -4.15
C ILE A 153 1.93 12.53 -2.71
N LYS A 154 2.32 13.47 -1.86
CA LYS A 154 2.58 13.28 -0.42
C LYS A 154 2.06 14.46 0.40
N ASP A 155 1.98 14.28 1.71
CA ASP A 155 1.77 15.41 2.62
C ASP A 155 2.98 16.37 2.61
N PRO A 156 2.78 17.67 2.86
CA PRO A 156 3.87 18.66 2.90
C PRO A 156 4.95 18.33 3.95
N SER A 157 4.59 17.64 5.02
CA SER A 157 5.49 17.26 6.13
C SER A 157 6.54 16.21 5.76
N ALA A 158 6.28 15.41 4.73
CA ALA A 158 7.16 14.32 4.33
C ALA A 158 8.27 14.83 3.41
N THR A 159 9.50 14.34 3.55
CA THR A 159 10.62 14.64 2.65
C THR A 159 11.10 13.38 1.93
N TYR A 160 11.63 13.55 0.71
CA TYR A 160 12.30 12.46 0.00
C TYR A 160 13.72 12.32 0.52
N VAL A 161 14.14 11.10 0.82
CA VAL A 161 15.47 10.79 1.35
C VAL A 161 16.06 9.65 0.54
N LEU A 162 17.26 9.86 -0.01
CA LEU A 162 17.97 8.82 -0.74
C LEU A 162 18.38 7.68 0.20
N LYS A 163 18.10 6.44 -0.19
CA LYS A 163 18.54 5.25 0.54
C LYS A 163 19.61 4.53 -0.28
N GLN A 164 20.77 4.32 0.35
CA GLN A 164 21.91 3.58 -0.22
C GLN A 164 21.59 2.10 -0.39
#